data_AF-A0A8D8Q7B8-F1
#
_entry.id   AF-A0A8D8Q7B8-F1
#
_cell.length_a   1.000
_cell.length_b   1.000
_cell.length_c   1.000
_cell.angle_alpha   90.00
_cell.angle_beta   90.00
_cell.angle_gamma   90.00
#
_symmetry.space_group_name_H-M   'P 1'
#
loop_
_entity.id
_entity.type
_entity.pdbx_description
1 polymer ?
#
loop_
_entity_poly.entity_id
_entity_poly.type
_entity_poly.pdbx_seq_one_letter_code
_entity_poly.pdbx_strand_id
1 'polypeptide(L)'
;MHPTLSAPLVFILQVILFHPTSCTTPSPELELCIRLETYMDNVEVLVEEPVKMKRYQWCVGVPPRCTTFTTELKNRTKIEAVEKNRTVVECCPGFVEINSECVPECPSNHPCPNMKCQDTKHCFCLAGYTGLYCNTTCPVGRWGSNCTSKCQCGDVNGNKCHHLTGKCILLTPATVLTTQTMPTLPTALTTLMPPVTIPTVTPSTQQLTTPIVPTFATPITTTATTIQSTTTTTSTTTTTPPPTSTSAT
;
A
#
# COMPACT_ATOMS: atom_id res chain seq x y z
N MET A 1 16.11 46.63 28.07
CA MET A 1 17.24 46.25 27.19
C MET A 1 16.98 44.84 26.68
N HIS A 2 16.37 44.72 25.49
CA HIS A 2 16.17 43.43 24.81
C HIS A 2 17.31 43.27 23.79
N PRO A 3 18.03 42.14 23.74
CA PRO A 3 19.05 41.93 22.73
C PRO A 3 18.36 41.64 21.38
N THR A 4 18.51 42.57 20.44
CA THR A 4 18.15 42.37 19.04
C THR A 4 19.11 41.34 18.45
N LEU A 5 18.65 40.09 18.27
CA LEU A 5 19.38 39.10 17.50
C LEU A 5 19.53 39.60 16.06
N SER A 6 20.76 39.56 15.57
CA SER A 6 21.13 39.96 14.21
C SER A 6 20.33 39.15 13.18
N ALA A 7 19.66 39.85 12.27
CA ALA A 7 18.85 39.33 11.17
C ALA A 7 19.44 38.19 10.31
N PRO A 8 20.76 38.02 10.09
CA PRO A 8 21.26 36.93 9.23
C PRO A 8 21.11 35.51 9.82
N LEU A 9 21.03 35.35 11.14
CA LEU A 9 20.89 34.02 11.77
C LEU A 9 19.47 33.46 11.66
N VAL A 10 18.46 34.33 11.62
CA VAL A 10 17.05 33.92 11.45
C VAL A 10 16.86 33.35 10.04
N PHE A 11 17.45 33.98 9.01
CA PHE A 11 17.33 33.53 7.62
C PHE A 11 17.91 32.12 7.38
N ILE A 12 19.02 31.76 8.05
CA ILE A 12 19.63 30.43 7.88
C ILE A 12 18.73 29.32 8.49
N LEU A 13 17.99 29.61 9.57
CA LEU A 13 17.05 28.66 10.17
C LEU A 13 15.78 28.45 9.34
N GLN A 14 15.39 29.39 8.46
CA GLN A 14 14.22 29.22 7.59
C GLN A 14 14.52 28.37 6.34
N VAL A 15 15.80 28.21 5.97
CA VAL A 15 16.22 27.41 4.81
C VAL A 15 16.31 25.91 5.15
N ILE A 16 16.55 25.55 6.42
CA ILE A 16 16.70 24.14 6.85
C ILE A 16 15.35 23.42 7.02
N LEU A 17 14.23 24.14 7.10
CA LEU A 17 12.88 23.54 7.20
C LEU A 17 12.23 23.23 5.85
N PHE A 18 12.80 23.69 4.74
CA PHE A 18 12.42 23.21 3.41
C PHE A 18 13.24 21.97 3.07
N HIS A 19 12.88 20.84 3.68
CA HIS A 19 13.20 19.56 3.07
C HIS A 19 12.54 19.56 1.69
N PRO A 20 13.29 19.29 0.60
CA PRO A 20 12.69 19.15 -0.72
C PRO A 20 11.88 17.86 -0.71
N THR A 21 10.62 17.93 -0.29
CA THR A 21 9.64 16.91 -0.67
C THR A 21 9.34 17.14 -2.14
N SER A 22 10.24 16.64 -2.98
CA SER A 22 10.12 16.57 -4.43
C SER A 22 8.96 15.63 -4.77
N CYS A 23 7.73 16.10 -4.62
CA CYS A 23 6.57 15.48 -5.22
C CYS A 23 6.24 16.31 -6.45
N THR A 24 6.71 15.84 -7.60
CA THR A 24 6.41 16.41 -8.91
C THR A 24 4.93 16.17 -9.19
N THR A 25 4.13 17.25 -9.08
CA THR A 25 2.76 17.45 -9.58
C THR A 25 1.72 16.37 -9.27
N PRO A 26 0.60 16.69 -8.58
CA PRO A 26 -0.53 15.77 -8.49
C PRO A 26 -1.10 15.55 -9.89
N SER A 27 -1.07 14.30 -10.38
CA SER A 27 -1.91 13.91 -11.50
C SER A 27 -3.36 14.13 -11.04
N PRO A 28 -4.16 14.99 -11.72
CA PRO A 28 -5.49 15.39 -11.24
C PRO A 28 -6.52 14.25 -11.25
N GLU A 29 -6.09 13.01 -11.48
CA GLU A 29 -6.96 11.85 -11.69
C GLU A 29 -6.49 10.57 -10.95
N LEU A 30 -5.38 10.59 -10.21
CA LEU A 30 -4.96 9.43 -9.41
C LEU A 30 -4.47 9.84 -8.01
N GLU A 31 -5.00 9.17 -6.98
CA GLU A 31 -4.62 9.24 -5.55
C GLU A 31 -3.18 8.72 -5.27
N LEU A 32 -2.32 8.70 -6.29
CA LEU A 32 -0.99 8.10 -6.29
C LEU A 32 0.08 9.15 -6.54
N CYS A 33 1.15 9.07 -5.75
CA CYS A 33 2.32 9.91 -5.87
C CYS A 33 3.46 9.10 -6.52
N ILE A 34 4.16 9.76 -7.44
CA ILE A 34 5.26 9.15 -8.19
C ILE A 34 6.57 9.78 -7.72
N ARG A 35 7.44 8.94 -7.14
CA ARG A 35 8.78 9.32 -6.70
C ARG A 35 9.81 8.75 -7.67
N LEU A 36 10.77 9.57 -8.10
CA LEU A 36 11.95 9.11 -8.82
C LEU A 36 13.05 8.80 -7.81
N GLU A 37 13.46 7.54 -7.74
CA GLU A 37 14.61 7.11 -6.93
C GLU A 37 15.80 6.80 -7.83
N THR A 38 16.96 7.34 -7.48
CA THR A 38 18.21 7.02 -8.16
C THR A 38 18.83 5.78 -7.53
N TYR A 39 19.28 4.84 -8.36
CA TYR A 39 20.00 3.65 -7.94
C TYR A 39 21.22 3.43 -8.83
N MET A 40 22.29 2.89 -8.25
CA MET A 40 23.51 2.55 -9.00
C MET A 40 23.36 1.15 -9.58
N ASP A 41 23.56 1.00 -10.88
CA ASP A 41 23.54 -0.29 -11.56
C ASP A 41 24.90 -0.62 -12.15
N ASN A 42 25.32 -1.88 -12.02
CA ASN A 42 26.63 -2.33 -12.44
C ASN A 42 26.56 -2.78 -13.90
N VAL A 43 27.00 -1.93 -14.82
CA VAL A 43 26.93 -2.19 -16.27
C VAL A 43 28.31 -2.51 -16.80
N GLU A 44 28.37 -3.48 -17.71
CA GLU A 44 29.58 -3.79 -18.46
C GLU A 44 29.83 -2.73 -19.52
N VAL A 45 30.91 -1.96 -19.34
CA VAL A 45 31.38 -0.93 -20.26
C VAL A 45 32.65 -1.43 -20.94
N LEU A 46 32.76 -1.19 -22.25
CA LEU A 46 33.97 -1.50 -23.00
C LEU A 46 34.97 -0.35 -22.84
N VAL A 47 36.10 -0.61 -22.20
CA VAL A 47 37.15 0.38 -21.94
C VAL A 47 38.40 0.01 -22.74
N GLU A 48 39.00 1.00 -23.41
CA GLU A 48 40.28 0.84 -24.11
C GLU A 48 41.45 0.98 -23.14
N GLU A 49 42.16 -0.12 -22.88
CA GLU A 49 43.34 -0.13 -22.00
C GLU A 49 44.62 -0.46 -22.79
N PRO A 50 45.75 0.24 -22.56
CA PRO A 50 47.02 -0.08 -23.20
C PRO A 50 47.64 -1.35 -22.60
N VAL A 51 47.81 -2.39 -23.43
CA VAL A 51 48.47 -3.64 -23.04
C VAL A 51 49.84 -3.76 -23.67
N LYS A 52 50.83 -4.23 -22.89
CA LYS A 52 52.18 -4.51 -23.41
C LYS A 52 52.22 -5.92 -23.99
N MET A 53 52.38 -6.02 -25.30
CA MET A 53 52.56 -7.29 -25.99
C MET A 53 54.06 -7.57 -26.23
N LYS A 54 54.47 -8.82 -26.01
CA LYS A 54 55.84 -9.29 -26.24
C LYS A 54 55.99 -9.70 -27.70
N ARG A 55 56.86 -9.04 -28.45
CA ARG A 55 57.19 -9.39 -29.85
C ARG A 55 58.66 -9.81 -29.94
N TYR A 56 58.96 -10.76 -30.80
CA TYR A 56 60.33 -11.22 -31.02
C TYR A 56 60.88 -10.61 -32.31
N GLN A 57 61.98 -9.90 -32.19
CA GLN A 57 62.67 -9.28 -33.32
C GLN A 57 64.07 -9.88 -33.46
N TRP A 58 64.57 -9.97 -34.69
CA TRP A 58 65.91 -10.47 -34.93
C TRP A 58 66.96 -9.50 -34.38
N CYS A 59 68.04 -10.03 -33.80
CA CYS A 59 69.16 -9.26 -33.31
C CYS A 59 70.46 -10.09 -33.32
N VAL A 60 71.60 -9.43 -33.12
CA VAL A 60 72.94 -10.04 -33.24
C VAL A 60 73.37 -10.84 -31.99
N GLY A 61 72.60 -10.78 -30.89
CA GLY A 61 72.87 -11.58 -29.69
C GLY A 61 72.64 -13.09 -29.92
N VAL A 62 73.23 -13.96 -29.10
CA VAL A 62 72.96 -15.41 -29.14
C VAL A 62 72.08 -15.77 -27.94
N PRO A 63 70.83 -16.23 -28.13
CA PRO A 63 70.16 -16.56 -29.39
C PRO A 63 69.70 -15.32 -30.21
N PRO A 64 69.64 -15.39 -31.56
CA PRO A 64 69.41 -14.25 -32.48
C PRO A 64 67.98 -13.68 -32.49
N ARG A 65 67.24 -13.87 -31.39
CA ARG A 65 65.89 -13.32 -31.19
C ARG A 65 65.87 -12.52 -29.89
N CYS A 66 65.81 -11.21 -30.04
CA CYS A 66 65.61 -10.29 -28.93
C CYS A 66 64.12 -10.11 -28.66
N THR A 67 63.83 -9.86 -27.40
CA THR A 67 62.48 -9.54 -26.94
C THR A 67 62.27 -8.02 -27.02
N THR A 68 61.19 -7.57 -27.65
CA THR A 68 60.72 -6.19 -27.59
C THR A 68 59.27 -6.14 -27.06
N PHE A 69 58.88 -5.01 -26.46
CA PHE A 69 57.53 -4.80 -25.95
C PHE A 69 56.85 -3.68 -26.73
N THR A 70 55.64 -3.93 -27.20
CA THR A 70 54.82 -2.95 -27.92
C THR A 70 53.55 -2.69 -27.13
N THR A 71 53.16 -1.42 -26.99
CA THR A 71 51.90 -1.03 -26.35
C THR A 71 50.79 -1.03 -27.40
N GLU A 72 49.78 -1.85 -27.21
CA GLU A 72 48.61 -1.90 -28.08
C GLU A 72 47.36 -1.58 -27.24
N LEU A 73 46.44 -0.75 -27.76
CA LEU A 73 45.16 -0.50 -27.11
C LEU A 73 44.27 -1.72 -27.30
N LYS A 74 43.72 -2.25 -26.20
CA LYS A 74 42.83 -3.39 -26.23
C LYS A 74 41.53 -3.05 -25.52
N ASN A 75 40.42 -3.32 -26.20
CA ASN A 75 39.09 -3.26 -25.63
C ASN A 75 38.93 -4.30 -24.54
N ARG A 76 38.61 -3.85 -23.34
CA ARG A 76 38.42 -4.69 -22.17
C ARG A 76 37.09 -4.34 -21.52
N THR A 77 36.27 -5.36 -21.27
CA THR A 77 35.02 -5.17 -20.55
C THR A 77 35.33 -4.89 -19.08
N LYS A 78 34.82 -3.78 -18.59
CA LYS A 78 34.96 -3.32 -17.21
C LYS A 78 33.57 -3.06 -16.65
N ILE A 79 33.34 -3.46 -15.40
CA ILE A 79 32.08 -3.21 -14.72
C ILE A 79 32.16 -1.79 -14.14
N GLU A 80 31.25 -0.92 -14.54
CA GLU A 80 31.13 0.44 -14.02
C GLU A 80 29.73 0.68 -13.46
N ALA A 81 29.66 1.34 -12.31
CA ALA A 81 28.40 1.70 -11.67
C ALA A 81 27.82 2.95 -12.35
N VAL A 82 26.66 2.80 -12.97
CA VAL A 82 25.94 3.86 -13.67
C VAL A 82 24.72 4.25 -12.87
N GLU A 83 24.49 5.55 -12.69
CA GLU A 83 23.28 6.07 -12.07
C GLU A 83 22.08 5.84 -12.99
N LYS A 84 21.08 5.13 -12.48
CA LYS A 84 19.80 4.88 -13.15
C LYS A 84 18.66 5.39 -12.28
N ASN A 85 17.57 5.80 -12.92
CA ASN A 85 16.39 6.27 -12.23
C ASN A 85 15.31 5.19 -12.31
N ARG A 86 14.72 4.84 -11.17
CA ARG A 86 13.51 4.03 -11.11
C ARG A 86 12.35 4.86 -10.61
N THR A 87 11.17 4.50 -11.07
CA THR A 87 9.93 5.14 -10.65
C THR A 87 9.30 4.30 -9.56
N VAL A 88 9.01 4.91 -8.41
CA VAL A 88 8.33 4.30 -7.28
C VAL A 88 6.96 4.94 -7.15
N VAL A 89 5.92 4.11 -7.15
CA VAL A 89 4.54 4.55 -6.96
C VAL A 89 4.17 4.28 -5.51
N GLU A 90 3.74 5.31 -4.81
CA GLU A 90 3.33 5.25 -3.40
C GLU A 90 2.05 6.07 -3.18
N CYS A 91 1.30 5.76 -2.11
CA CYS A 91 0.20 6.63 -1.71
C CYS A 91 0.74 8.01 -1.34
N CYS A 92 0.03 9.06 -1.73
CA CYS A 92 0.42 10.41 -1.39
C CYS A 92 0.42 10.66 0.13
N PRO A 93 1.17 11.66 0.64
CA PRO A 93 1.16 12.01 2.05
C PRO A 93 -0.26 12.21 2.60
N GLY A 94 -0.58 11.55 3.70
CA GLY A 94 -1.92 11.54 4.30
C GLY A 94 -2.86 10.46 3.74
N PHE A 95 -2.35 9.55 2.91
CA PHE A 95 -3.04 8.36 2.45
C PHE A 95 -2.25 7.12 2.87
N VAL A 96 -2.96 6.05 3.18
CA VAL A 96 -2.40 4.75 3.56
C VAL A 96 -2.92 3.68 2.61
N GLU A 97 -2.09 2.69 2.32
CA GLU A 97 -2.46 1.57 1.48
C GLU A 97 -3.29 0.56 2.30
N ILE A 98 -4.54 0.34 1.89
CA ILE A 98 -5.41 -0.71 2.44
C ILE A 98 -5.91 -1.56 1.28
N ASN A 99 -5.53 -2.84 1.24
CA ASN A 99 -5.91 -3.77 0.16
C ASN A 99 -5.57 -3.25 -1.25
N SER A 100 -4.41 -2.61 -1.41
CA SER A 100 -3.95 -1.98 -2.66
C SER A 100 -4.82 -0.80 -3.15
N GLU A 101 -5.64 -0.23 -2.28
CA GLU A 101 -6.33 1.04 -2.49
C GLU A 101 -5.70 2.10 -1.56
N CYS A 102 -5.40 3.28 -2.10
CA CYS A 102 -4.94 4.39 -1.29
C CYS A 102 -6.15 5.08 -0.67
N VAL A 103 -6.31 4.99 0.65
CA VAL A 103 -7.41 5.65 1.36
C VAL A 103 -6.85 6.73 2.29
N PRO A 104 -7.59 7.81 2.55
CA PRO A 104 -7.11 8.87 3.42
C PRO A 104 -6.90 8.35 4.84
N GLU A 105 -5.76 8.72 5.43
CA GLU A 105 -5.46 8.44 6.83
C GLU A 105 -6.33 9.35 7.70
N CYS A 106 -7.19 8.74 8.50
CA CYS A 106 -8.04 9.45 9.44
C CYS A 106 -7.18 10.12 10.54
N PRO A 107 -7.63 11.27 11.09
CA PRO A 107 -6.87 11.99 12.11
C PRO A 107 -6.66 11.13 13.37
N SER A 108 -5.40 10.89 13.76
CA SER A 108 -5.03 9.96 14.84
C SER A 108 -5.55 10.41 16.21
N ASN A 109 -5.68 11.72 16.45
CA ASN A 109 -6.23 12.28 17.68
C ASN A 109 -7.76 12.09 17.80
N HIS A 110 -8.44 11.86 16.68
CA HIS A 110 -9.88 11.70 16.62
C HIS A 110 -10.27 10.58 15.66
N PRO A 111 -10.16 9.32 16.10
CA PRO A 111 -10.47 8.17 15.27
C PRO A 111 -11.95 8.14 14.91
N CYS A 112 -12.25 7.69 13.69
CA CYS A 112 -13.60 7.57 13.17
C CYS A 112 -14.00 6.10 13.03
N PRO A 113 -14.49 5.45 14.10
CA PRO A 113 -14.63 4.00 14.17
C PRO A 113 -15.73 3.43 13.26
N ASN A 114 -16.71 4.25 12.84
CA ASN A 114 -17.88 3.78 12.07
C ASN A 114 -17.91 4.43 10.67
N MET A 115 -16.79 4.41 9.93
CA MET A 115 -16.55 5.39 8.86
C MET A 115 -15.53 5.09 7.73
N LYS A 116 -15.66 5.78 6.57
CA LYS A 116 -14.57 6.20 5.66
C LYS A 116 -14.30 7.73 5.74
N CYS A 117 -13.04 8.15 5.95
CA CYS A 117 -12.69 9.57 6.01
C CYS A 117 -12.82 10.19 4.61
N GLN A 118 -13.40 11.39 4.54
CA GLN A 118 -13.56 12.11 3.28
C GLN A 118 -12.24 12.82 2.90
N ASP A 119 -11.59 13.38 3.92
CA ASP A 119 -10.25 13.96 3.88
C ASP A 119 -9.53 13.58 5.18
N THR A 120 -8.23 13.87 5.29
CA THR A 120 -7.44 13.71 6.53
C THR A 120 -7.98 14.49 7.75
N LYS A 121 -9.01 15.32 7.57
CA LYS A 121 -9.61 16.16 8.62
C LYS A 121 -11.07 15.87 8.92
N HIS A 122 -11.82 15.25 8.01
CA HIS A 122 -13.27 15.10 8.12
C HIS A 122 -13.71 13.66 7.91
N CYS A 123 -14.67 13.26 8.74
CA CYS A 123 -15.28 11.93 8.71
C CYS A 123 -16.67 12.04 8.10
N PHE A 124 -17.04 11.10 7.23
CA PHE A 124 -18.40 10.99 6.66
C PHE A 124 -19.41 10.49 7.72
N CYS A 125 -20.37 9.58 7.55
CA CYS A 125 -20.88 8.74 8.66
C CYS A 125 -21.53 7.53 8.02
N LEU A 126 -21.21 6.31 8.48
CA LEU A 126 -22.04 5.16 8.12
C LEU A 126 -23.47 5.37 8.63
N ALA A 127 -24.43 4.79 7.93
CA ALA A 127 -25.85 4.89 8.29
C ALA A 127 -26.06 4.46 9.75
N GLY A 128 -26.87 5.23 10.47
CA GLY A 128 -27.15 4.99 11.88
C GLY A 128 -26.15 5.56 12.88
N TYR A 129 -25.14 6.31 12.42
CA TYR A 129 -24.20 7.07 13.25
C TYR A 129 -24.19 8.56 12.90
N THR A 130 -23.76 9.39 13.85
CA THR A 130 -23.70 10.85 13.79
C THR A 130 -22.60 11.41 14.69
N GLY A 131 -22.38 12.73 14.63
CA GLY A 131 -21.33 13.43 15.35
C GLY A 131 -20.07 13.62 14.50
N LEU A 132 -19.19 14.53 14.91
CA LEU A 132 -18.00 14.95 14.14
C LEU A 132 -17.05 13.78 13.80
N TYR A 133 -17.00 12.76 14.67
CA TYR A 133 -16.15 11.57 14.52
C TYR A 133 -16.97 10.27 14.43
N CYS A 134 -18.29 10.38 14.29
CA CYS A 134 -19.23 9.27 14.13
C CYS A 134 -19.08 8.16 15.18
N ASN A 135 -18.79 8.60 16.40
CA ASN A 135 -18.78 7.78 17.61
C ASN A 135 -20.18 7.69 18.25
N THR A 136 -21.16 8.47 17.77
CA THR A 136 -22.49 8.55 18.37
C THR A 136 -23.50 7.87 17.47
N THR A 137 -24.36 7.01 18.01
CA THR A 137 -25.48 6.43 17.24
C THR A 137 -26.53 7.50 16.94
N CYS A 138 -27.36 7.28 15.92
CA CYS A 138 -28.47 8.19 15.66
C CYS A 138 -29.34 8.43 16.91
N PRO A 139 -29.82 9.68 17.10
CA PRO A 139 -30.71 9.99 18.20
C PRO A 139 -32.00 9.18 18.10
N VAL A 140 -32.63 8.96 19.25
CA VAL A 140 -33.87 8.17 19.35
C VAL A 140 -34.93 8.71 18.39
N GLY A 141 -35.59 7.80 17.67
CA GLY A 141 -36.62 8.15 16.68
C GLY A 141 -36.07 8.51 15.30
N ARG A 142 -34.75 8.41 15.10
CA ARG A 142 -34.10 8.59 13.79
C ARG A 142 -33.17 7.43 13.43
N TRP A 143 -32.98 7.21 12.14
CA TRP A 143 -32.13 6.16 11.59
C TRP A 143 -31.61 6.53 10.19
N GLY A 144 -30.76 5.68 9.62
CA GLY A 144 -30.26 5.82 8.25
C GLY A 144 -29.08 6.80 8.12
N SER A 145 -28.71 7.13 6.88
CA SER A 145 -27.60 8.05 6.59
C SER A 145 -27.89 9.44 7.17
N ASN A 146 -26.90 10.00 7.88
CA ASN A 146 -27.02 11.28 8.59
C ASN A 146 -28.25 11.39 9.52
N CYS A 147 -28.83 10.27 9.96
CA CYS A 147 -30.02 10.25 10.82
C CYS A 147 -31.21 11.06 10.28
N THR A 148 -31.35 11.09 8.95
CA THR A 148 -32.40 11.85 8.27
C THR A 148 -33.75 11.14 8.27
N SER A 149 -33.75 9.81 8.40
CA SER A 149 -34.99 9.01 8.37
C SER A 149 -35.65 8.99 9.74
N LYS A 150 -36.96 9.28 9.80
CA LYS A 150 -37.76 9.18 11.02
C LYS A 150 -38.25 7.75 11.23
N CYS A 151 -38.37 7.35 12.48
CA CYS A 151 -38.89 6.05 12.84
C CYS A 151 -40.42 6.02 12.82
N GLN A 152 -40.98 4.91 12.36
CA GLN A 152 -42.43 4.73 12.18
C GLN A 152 -43.01 3.76 13.21
N CYS A 153 -42.45 3.72 14.42
CA CYS A 153 -42.76 2.70 15.42
C CYS A 153 -43.96 3.01 16.34
N GLY A 154 -44.64 4.14 16.08
CA GLY A 154 -45.66 4.70 16.95
C GLY A 154 -45.12 5.14 18.30
N ASP A 155 -45.73 6.15 18.93
CA ASP A 155 -45.34 6.66 20.25
C ASP A 155 -45.85 5.77 21.40
N VAL A 156 -45.72 4.45 21.27
CA VAL A 156 -46.14 3.51 22.31
C VAL A 156 -44.99 3.37 23.31
N ASN A 157 -45.30 3.57 24.60
CA ASN A 157 -44.40 3.61 25.77
C ASN A 157 -43.18 2.66 25.68
N GLY A 158 -42.09 3.13 25.06
CA GLY A 158 -40.82 2.41 25.01
C GLY A 158 -40.40 1.89 23.63
N ASN A 159 -41.19 2.03 22.57
CA ASN A 159 -40.76 1.59 21.24
C ASN A 159 -39.61 2.47 20.73
N LYS A 160 -38.41 1.90 20.63
CA LYS A 160 -37.26 2.53 19.96
C LYS A 160 -37.02 1.82 18.63
N CYS A 161 -36.59 2.55 17.63
CA CYS A 161 -36.13 1.96 16.39
C CYS A 161 -34.63 1.67 16.44
N HIS A 162 -34.20 0.66 15.71
CA HIS A 162 -32.80 0.35 15.50
C HIS A 162 -32.14 1.45 14.67
N HIS A 163 -31.06 2.06 15.19
CA HIS A 163 -30.38 3.20 14.54
C HIS A 163 -29.87 2.90 13.12
N LEU A 164 -29.42 1.66 12.85
CA LEU A 164 -29.02 1.22 11.50
C LEU A 164 -30.20 0.97 10.54
N THR A 165 -31.23 0.24 10.98
CA THR A 165 -32.23 -0.37 10.07
C THR A 165 -33.62 0.26 10.16
N GLY A 166 -33.88 1.11 11.16
CA GLY A 166 -35.19 1.71 11.40
C GLY A 166 -36.25 0.75 11.96
N LYS A 167 -35.93 -0.54 12.08
CA LYS A 167 -36.85 -1.56 12.59
C LYS A 167 -37.21 -1.29 14.05
N CYS A 168 -38.48 -1.48 14.38
CA CYS A 168 -39.00 -1.25 15.72
C CYS A 168 -38.53 -2.35 16.68
N ILE A 169 -37.90 -1.92 17.76
CA ILE A 169 -37.48 -2.73 18.88
C ILE A 169 -38.56 -2.53 19.95
N LEU A 170 -39.36 -3.56 20.18
CA LEU A 170 -40.37 -3.55 21.25
C LEU A 170 -39.62 -3.66 22.59
N LEU A 171 -39.69 -2.61 23.42
CA LEU A 171 -39.30 -2.68 24.83
C LEU A 171 -40.46 -3.25 25.65
N THR A 172 -41.00 -4.40 25.26
CA THR A 172 -42.02 -5.06 26.09
C THR A 172 -41.34 -5.88 27.17
N PRO A 173 -41.73 -5.77 28.46
CA PRO A 173 -41.55 -6.88 29.36
C PRO A 173 -42.35 -8.06 28.79
N ALA A 174 -41.81 -9.27 28.83
CA ALA A 174 -42.62 -10.47 28.63
C ALA A 174 -43.87 -10.40 29.54
N THR A 175 -45.00 -10.91 29.07
CA THR A 175 -46.39 -10.75 29.59
C THR A 175 -47.02 -9.45 29.06
N VAL A 176 -47.90 -9.48 28.06
CA VAL A 176 -49.22 -10.11 28.09
C VAL A 176 -49.61 -10.50 26.66
N LEU A 177 -49.64 -11.80 26.36
CA LEU A 177 -50.53 -12.34 25.33
C LEU A 177 -51.00 -13.73 25.74
N THR A 178 -51.78 -13.79 26.82
CA THR A 178 -52.60 -14.95 27.17
C THR A 178 -54.01 -14.49 27.54
N THR A 179 -54.69 -13.80 26.63
CA THR A 179 -56.15 -13.97 26.53
C THR A 179 -56.41 -14.98 25.44
N GLN A 180 -56.67 -16.20 25.90
CA GLN A 180 -57.04 -17.36 25.11
C GLN A 180 -58.32 -17.07 24.32
N THR A 181 -58.24 -17.15 23.00
CA THR A 181 -59.32 -17.71 22.18
C THR A 181 -58.70 -18.79 21.32
N MET A 182 -59.00 -20.05 21.65
CA MET A 182 -58.69 -21.21 20.80
C MET A 182 -59.38 -21.06 19.46
N PRO A 183 -58.69 -21.29 18.34
CA PRO A 183 -59.26 -22.01 17.22
C PRO A 183 -58.72 -23.45 17.23
N THR A 184 -59.65 -24.39 17.24
CA THR A 184 -59.47 -25.83 17.09
C THR A 184 -58.52 -26.19 15.95
N LEU A 185 -57.53 -27.03 16.28
CA LEU A 185 -56.61 -27.71 15.38
C LEU A 185 -57.37 -28.71 14.49
N PRO A 186 -57.23 -28.68 13.15
CA PRO A 186 -57.42 -29.88 12.35
C PRO A 186 -56.09 -30.63 12.28
N THR A 187 -56.08 -31.82 12.85
CA THR A 187 -55.07 -32.87 12.68
C THR A 187 -55.05 -33.32 11.22
N ALA A 188 -54.04 -32.90 10.45
CA ALA A 188 -53.50 -33.63 9.31
C ALA A 188 -52.32 -32.84 8.71
N LEU A 189 -51.10 -33.32 8.90
CA LEU A 189 -50.37 -34.03 7.85
C LEU A 189 -48.95 -34.32 8.35
N THR A 190 -48.77 -35.57 8.77
CA THR A 190 -47.47 -36.17 9.04
C THR A 190 -46.86 -36.59 7.71
N THR A 191 -45.90 -35.84 7.17
CA THR A 191 -45.01 -36.36 6.12
C THR A 191 -43.61 -35.77 6.24
N LEU A 192 -42.74 -36.58 6.86
CA LEU A 192 -41.36 -36.91 6.48
C LEU A 192 -40.49 -35.78 5.91
N MET A 193 -39.61 -35.23 6.76
CA MET A 193 -38.32 -34.68 6.32
C MET A 193 -37.18 -35.42 7.05
N PRO A 194 -36.09 -35.79 6.35
CA PRO A 194 -34.95 -36.49 6.94
C PRO A 194 -34.13 -35.56 7.85
N PRO A 195 -33.33 -36.11 8.79
CA PRO A 195 -32.56 -35.31 9.73
C PRO A 195 -31.44 -34.56 9.01
N VAL A 196 -31.39 -33.23 9.19
CA VAL A 196 -30.27 -32.39 8.81
C VAL A 196 -29.20 -32.52 9.89
N THR A 197 -28.09 -33.20 9.58
CA THR A 197 -26.88 -33.22 10.42
C THR A 197 -26.19 -31.86 10.35
N ILE A 198 -26.21 -31.14 11.47
CA ILE A 198 -25.44 -29.90 11.65
C ILE A 198 -24.00 -30.29 12.03
N PRO A 199 -22.96 -29.75 11.38
CA PRO A 199 -21.58 -30.01 11.78
C PRO A 199 -21.27 -29.31 13.11
N THR A 200 -20.84 -30.10 14.09
CA THR A 200 -20.36 -29.63 15.39
C THR A 200 -19.06 -28.85 15.20
N VAL A 201 -19.10 -27.53 15.38
CA VAL A 201 -17.89 -26.69 15.35
C VAL A 201 -17.23 -26.79 16.72
N THR A 202 -16.08 -27.47 16.77
CA THR A 202 -15.23 -27.56 17.96
C THR A 202 -14.60 -26.19 18.23
N PRO A 203 -14.70 -25.63 19.44
CA PRO A 203 -14.02 -24.38 19.75
C PRO A 203 -12.51 -24.61 19.87
N SER A 204 -11.74 -24.01 18.95
CA SER A 204 -10.28 -23.94 19.07
C SER A 204 -9.92 -22.89 20.12
N THR A 205 -9.30 -23.34 21.20
CA THR A 205 -8.69 -22.52 22.24
C THR A 205 -7.57 -21.69 21.61
N GLN A 206 -7.75 -20.38 21.45
CA GLN A 206 -6.64 -19.49 21.13
C GLN A 206 -5.82 -19.23 22.39
N GLN A 207 -4.59 -19.73 22.39
CA GLN A 207 -3.61 -19.50 23.43
C GLN A 207 -3.04 -18.09 23.29
N LEU A 208 -3.19 -17.31 24.36
CA LEU A 208 -2.65 -15.97 24.52
C LEU A 208 -1.11 -16.04 24.59
N THR A 209 -0.42 -15.85 23.47
CA THR A 209 1.04 -15.63 23.47
C THR A 209 1.32 -14.13 23.58
N THR A 210 1.97 -13.77 24.68
CA THR A 210 2.47 -12.43 25.00
C THR A 210 3.47 -11.91 23.94
N PRO A 211 3.53 -10.59 23.69
CA PRO A 211 4.51 -10.01 22.78
C PRO A 211 5.93 -10.06 23.38
N ILE A 212 6.84 -10.69 22.65
CA ILE A 212 8.28 -10.68 22.95
C ILE A 212 8.87 -9.38 22.41
N VAL A 213 9.48 -8.60 23.30
CA VAL A 213 10.24 -7.38 22.98
C VAL A 213 11.52 -7.76 22.21
N PRO A 214 11.83 -7.14 21.05
CA PRO A 214 13.11 -7.38 20.39
C PRO A 214 14.24 -6.64 21.11
N THR A 215 15.22 -7.40 21.58
CA THR A 215 16.49 -6.89 22.09
C THR A 215 17.41 -6.62 20.91
N PHE A 216 17.93 -5.39 20.81
CA PHE A 216 18.92 -5.00 19.81
C PHE A 216 20.20 -5.84 19.95
N ALA A 217 20.50 -6.65 18.93
CA ALA A 217 21.81 -7.27 18.75
C ALA A 217 22.55 -6.55 17.61
N THR A 218 23.81 -6.21 17.89
CA THR A 218 24.77 -5.56 16.98
C THR A 218 25.16 -6.46 15.81
N PRO A 219 25.57 -5.90 14.65
CA PRO A 219 26.03 -6.72 13.54
C PRO A 219 27.49 -7.14 13.72
N ILE A 220 27.73 -8.45 13.61
CA ILE A 220 29.04 -9.05 13.37
C ILE A 220 29.10 -9.42 11.88
N THR A 221 30.22 -9.08 11.28
CA THR A 221 30.75 -9.49 9.98
C THR A 221 30.45 -10.96 9.64
N THR A 222 30.17 -11.30 8.38
CA THR A 222 31.08 -12.04 7.44
C THR A 222 30.31 -12.75 6.31
N THR A 223 30.93 -12.69 5.12
CA THR A 223 30.95 -13.68 4.01
C THR A 223 29.74 -13.85 3.08
N ALA A 224 30.01 -13.49 1.82
CA ALA A 224 29.25 -13.82 0.62
C ALA A 224 29.25 -15.32 0.32
N THR A 225 28.10 -15.84 -0.10
CA THR A 225 27.99 -17.15 -0.77
C THR A 225 27.26 -16.97 -2.10
N THR A 226 27.95 -17.36 -3.17
CA THR A 226 27.52 -17.36 -4.56
C THR A 226 26.37 -18.33 -4.81
N ILE A 227 25.33 -17.90 -5.52
CA ILE A 227 24.39 -18.80 -6.22
C ILE A 227 24.24 -18.30 -7.66
N GLN A 228 24.60 -19.15 -8.61
CA GLN A 228 24.41 -18.96 -10.06
C GLN A 228 22.93 -19.04 -10.43
N SER A 229 22.50 -18.20 -11.36
CA SER A 229 21.19 -18.29 -12.01
C SER A 229 21.39 -18.54 -13.50
N THR A 230 20.84 -19.66 -13.97
CA THR A 230 20.75 -20.07 -15.37
C THR A 230 19.81 -19.14 -16.15
N THR A 231 20.27 -18.59 -17.27
CA THR A 231 19.46 -17.78 -18.19
C THR A 231 18.84 -18.63 -19.29
N THR A 232 17.51 -18.61 -19.36
CA THR A 232 16.71 -19.17 -20.46
C THR A 232 16.58 -18.13 -21.56
N THR A 233 17.08 -18.44 -22.76
CA THR A 233 17.02 -17.56 -23.93
C THR A 233 15.63 -17.62 -24.56
N THR A 234 14.98 -16.46 -24.75
CA THR A 234 13.79 -16.34 -25.61
C THR A 234 14.07 -15.28 -26.67
N SER A 235 14.12 -15.72 -27.92
CA SER A 235 14.34 -14.94 -29.12
C SER A 235 13.05 -14.24 -29.57
N THR A 236 13.07 -12.91 -29.74
CA THR A 236 11.99 -12.15 -30.38
C THR A 236 12.36 -11.77 -31.81
N THR A 237 11.56 -12.26 -32.75
CA THR A 237 11.55 -11.92 -34.18
C THR A 237 11.10 -10.49 -34.43
N THR A 238 11.86 -9.76 -35.23
CA THR A 238 11.62 -8.37 -35.66
C THR A 238 10.66 -8.34 -36.85
N THR A 239 9.52 -7.65 -36.72
CA THR A 239 8.61 -7.34 -37.84
C THR A 239 8.73 -5.87 -38.24
N THR A 240 9.08 -5.65 -39.50
CA THR A 240 9.20 -4.37 -40.21
C THR A 240 7.81 -3.76 -40.55
N PRO A 241 7.66 -2.43 -40.59
CA PRO A 241 6.42 -1.78 -41.02
C PRO A 241 6.37 -1.54 -42.56
N PRO A 242 5.16 -1.39 -43.16
CA PRO A 242 5.00 -1.17 -44.60
C PRO A 242 5.01 0.34 -44.97
N PRO A 243 5.18 0.68 -46.26
CA PRO A 243 5.26 2.07 -46.70
C PRO A 243 3.90 2.72 -46.95
N THR A 244 3.88 4.03 -46.73
CA THR A 244 2.79 4.99 -46.96
C THR A 244 2.50 5.18 -48.46
N SER A 245 1.22 5.25 -48.81
CA SER A 245 0.76 5.65 -50.14
C SER A 245 0.12 7.04 -50.09
N THR A 246 0.61 7.88 -50.99
CA THR A 246 0.18 9.25 -51.31
C THR A 246 -1.11 9.19 -52.13
N SER A 247 -2.13 9.96 -51.74
CA SER A 247 -3.33 10.15 -52.57
C SER A 247 -3.34 11.56 -53.13
N ALA A 248 -3.26 11.65 -54.46
CA ALA A 248 -3.59 12.83 -55.24
C ALA A 248 -4.92 12.53 -55.95
N THR A 249 -5.96 13.32 -55.67
CA THR A 249 -6.87 14.01 -56.60
C THR A 249 -7.84 14.82 -55.76
#